data_AF-A0AAU3XP28-F1
#
_entry.id   AF-A0AAU3XP28-F1
#
_cell.length_a   1.000
_cell.length_b   1.000
_cell.length_c   1.000
_cell.angle_alpha   90.00
_cell.angle_beta   90.00
_cell.angle_gamma   90.00
#
_symmetry.space_group_name_H-M   'P 1'
#
loop_
_entity.id
_entity.type
_entity.pdbx_description
1 polymer ?
#
loop_
_entity_poly.entity_id
_entity_poly.type
_entity_poly.pdbx_seq_one_letter_code
_entity_poly.pdbx_strand_id
1 'polypeptide(L)'
;MSQTSQTSTTCPASPISPISPASPPSLRARLGRPGVRGAAVGLAALLAGLCAPASASASSAAAPTVEEQRLDRAVPQEILRRSGFDAVAPEFERALDGARSYAQAERIVVRQGARLWTRAVDRAQGRGPAGGDLSRDDDRPLYWARLGMTREVRGWEPEFGLSDRQRDALLGKLERSSRGQDSLRYPRGGKGVKRILVTGFDPFTLDRDVRISNPSGATALALDGTVIRTADGPARVETAVFPVRWQDFADGTVERTLRRQLPRVDLFTTVSQGRVGRFDIERTNGAWRGGFADNDTIGRTGTIPVADPATQPQWTTTTLPYADIVAANTGRFPVYDNTSVTEIPAGGTAAVVRPDGPTPGSTARAGGGGDYLSNEIAYRATLLRDRLGLGSSLPGGHVHTPVLQFGAGNTNPATGTVTDAEFVRNRLDIIAQVRAIVTVAISRSTG
;
A
#
# COMPACT_ATOMS: atom_id res chain seq x y z
N MET A 1 24.93 -19.13 -59.13
CA MET A 1 23.89 -20.17 -58.90
C MET A 1 24.38 -20.97 -57.70
N SER A 2 23.79 -21.00 -56.51
CA SER A 2 22.44 -20.68 -56.05
C SER A 2 22.50 -20.08 -54.65
N GLN A 3 21.58 -19.15 -54.40
CA GLN A 3 21.20 -18.70 -53.07
C GLN A 3 20.31 -19.78 -52.44
N THR A 4 20.54 -20.12 -51.17
CA THR A 4 19.57 -20.85 -50.34
C THR A 4 19.00 -19.88 -49.31
N SER A 5 17.81 -19.38 -49.63
CA SER A 5 16.88 -18.70 -48.75
C SER A 5 16.28 -19.69 -47.75
N GLN A 6 16.44 -19.44 -46.44
CA GLN A 6 15.56 -20.02 -45.43
C GLN A 6 14.61 -18.93 -44.94
N THR A 7 13.35 -19.09 -45.30
CA THR A 7 12.20 -18.32 -44.84
C THR A 7 11.81 -18.78 -43.43
N SER A 8 12.06 -17.95 -42.43
CA SER A 8 11.53 -18.11 -41.08
C SER A 8 10.06 -17.70 -41.04
N THR A 9 9.18 -18.69 -40.85
CA THR A 9 7.73 -18.51 -40.68
C THR A 9 7.44 -17.83 -39.35
N THR A 10 6.95 -16.59 -39.40
CA THR A 10 6.42 -15.84 -38.25
C THR A 10 5.03 -16.36 -37.90
N CYS A 11 4.86 -16.89 -36.68
CA CYS A 11 3.54 -17.10 -36.08
C CYS A 11 2.96 -15.75 -35.63
N PRO A 12 1.69 -15.43 -35.93
CA PRO A 12 1.09 -14.19 -35.47
C PRO A 12 0.76 -14.26 -33.97
N ALA A 13 1.18 -13.23 -33.24
CA ALA A 13 0.78 -13.01 -31.86
C ALA A 13 -0.73 -12.76 -31.78
N SER A 14 -1.41 -13.51 -30.92
CA SER A 14 -2.85 -13.35 -30.67
C SER A 14 -3.14 -12.03 -29.92
N PRO A 15 -4.23 -11.32 -30.25
CA PRO A 15 -4.59 -10.07 -29.60
C PRO A 15 -5.06 -10.29 -28.15
N ILE A 16 -4.61 -9.38 -27.29
CA ILE A 16 -4.93 -9.28 -25.86
C ILE A 16 -6.42 -9.02 -25.68
N SER A 17 -7.13 -9.91 -24.96
CA SER A 17 -8.51 -9.67 -24.54
C SER A 17 -8.56 -8.88 -23.23
N PRO A 18 -9.38 -7.81 -23.14
CA PRO A 18 -9.65 -7.12 -21.89
C PRO A 18 -10.65 -7.91 -21.05
N ILE A 19 -10.37 -8.06 -19.75
CA ILE A 19 -11.32 -8.60 -18.77
C ILE A 19 -12.32 -7.49 -18.43
N SER A 20 -13.55 -7.59 -18.94
CA SER A 20 -14.70 -6.82 -18.44
C SER A 20 -15.45 -7.62 -17.35
N PRO A 21 -15.81 -7.01 -16.21
CA PRO A 21 -16.74 -7.63 -15.27
C PRO A 21 -18.20 -7.33 -15.66
N ALA A 22 -19.03 -8.38 -15.61
CA ALA A 22 -20.45 -8.39 -15.91
C ALA A 22 -21.26 -7.47 -14.97
N SER A 23 -22.29 -6.82 -15.53
CA SER A 23 -23.27 -6.01 -14.80
C SER A 23 -24.25 -6.88 -14.00
N PRO A 24 -24.68 -6.45 -12.80
CA PRO A 24 -25.75 -7.12 -12.06
C PRO A 24 -27.15 -6.71 -12.59
N PRO A 25 -28.18 -7.58 -12.44
CA PRO A 25 -29.51 -7.34 -12.97
C PRO A 25 -30.29 -6.28 -12.16
N SER A 26 -31.06 -5.47 -12.86
CA SER A 26 -31.93 -4.43 -12.31
C SER A 26 -33.23 -5.03 -11.73
N LEU A 27 -33.42 -4.88 -10.41
CA LEU A 27 -34.70 -5.17 -9.77
C LEU A 27 -35.64 -3.95 -9.91
N ARG A 28 -36.69 -4.09 -10.72
CA ARG A 28 -37.83 -3.16 -10.75
C ARG A 28 -38.73 -3.42 -9.53
N ALA A 29 -38.75 -2.50 -8.57
CA ALA A 29 -39.76 -2.47 -7.52
C ALA A 29 -40.99 -1.65 -7.98
N ARG A 30 -42.16 -2.31 -8.05
CA ARG A 30 -43.47 -1.68 -8.27
C ARG A 30 -43.91 -0.96 -6.99
N LEU A 31 -44.26 0.31 -7.12
CA LEU A 31 -44.99 1.08 -6.11
C LEU A 31 -46.48 0.65 -6.12
N GLY A 32 -46.96 0.18 -4.97
CA GLY A 32 -48.39 0.00 -4.69
C GLY A 32 -48.77 0.82 -3.45
N ARG A 33 -49.68 1.79 -3.63
CA ARG A 33 -50.47 2.43 -2.56
C ARG A 33 -51.81 1.68 -2.43
N PRO A 34 -52.41 1.61 -1.23
CA PRO A 34 -53.56 2.47 -0.90
C PRO A 34 -53.43 3.07 0.54
N GLY A 35 -54.06 4.19 0.92
CA GLY A 35 -55.50 4.45 1.04
C GLY A 35 -55.94 4.20 2.50
N VAL A 36 -55.78 5.13 3.45
CA VAL A 36 -56.74 6.18 3.91
C VAL A 36 -57.86 5.71 4.88
N ARG A 37 -57.93 6.40 6.05
CA ARG A 37 -59.07 6.75 6.96
C ARG A 37 -59.45 5.88 8.18
N GLY A 38 -59.66 6.60 9.31
CA GLY A 38 -60.55 6.27 10.45
C GLY A 38 -59.81 6.23 11.81
N ALA A 39 -59.72 7.31 12.60
CA ALA A 39 -60.70 7.92 13.53
C ALA A 39 -60.74 7.30 14.95
N ALA A 40 -60.58 8.14 15.99
CA ALA A 40 -61.05 8.08 17.40
C ALA A 40 -59.97 8.65 18.37
N VAL A 41 -60.12 9.87 18.90
CA VAL A 41 -60.79 10.27 20.17
C VAL A 41 -60.12 9.75 21.46
N GLY A 42 -59.41 10.68 22.09
CA GLY A 42 -59.20 10.95 23.53
C GLY A 42 -59.27 9.86 24.60
N LEU A 43 -58.22 9.79 25.41
CA LEU A 43 -58.35 9.81 26.88
C LEU A 43 -57.02 10.23 27.54
N ALA A 44 -57.09 11.26 28.39
CA ALA A 44 -56.02 11.62 29.30
C ALA A 44 -56.03 10.64 30.49
N ALA A 45 -54.88 10.06 30.80
CA ALA A 45 -54.64 9.32 32.04
C ALA A 45 -53.30 9.76 32.64
N LEU A 46 -53.36 10.30 33.86
CA LEU A 46 -52.21 10.55 34.72
C LEU A 46 -51.47 9.23 34.97
N LEU A 47 -50.15 9.21 34.75
CA LEU A 47 -49.27 8.16 35.24
C LEU A 47 -48.20 8.76 36.14
N ALA A 48 -48.28 8.35 37.40
CA ALA A 48 -47.32 8.59 38.46
C ALA A 48 -45.96 7.99 38.12
N GLY A 49 -44.91 8.62 38.65
CA GLY A 49 -43.53 8.24 38.45
C GLY A 49 -43.20 6.83 38.94
N LEU A 50 -42.52 6.08 38.07
CA LEU A 50 -41.60 5.01 38.41
C LEU A 50 -40.30 5.36 37.69
N CYS A 51 -39.31 5.87 38.44
CA CYS A 51 -37.94 5.96 37.96
C CYS A 51 -37.43 4.53 37.76
N ALA A 52 -37.52 4.03 36.52
CA ALA A 52 -36.72 2.89 36.11
C ALA A 52 -35.24 3.31 36.21
N PRO A 53 -34.35 2.50 36.79
CA PRO A 53 -32.92 2.78 36.70
C PRO A 53 -32.57 2.80 35.21
N ALA A 54 -32.02 3.91 34.74
CA ALA A 54 -31.41 3.98 33.43
C ALA A 54 -30.38 2.85 33.39
N SER A 55 -30.68 1.80 32.63
CA SER A 55 -29.67 0.82 32.26
C SER A 55 -28.60 1.63 31.55
N ALA A 56 -27.44 1.77 32.18
CA ALA A 56 -26.27 2.32 31.53
C ALA A 56 -26.07 1.49 30.28
N SER A 57 -26.42 2.04 29.12
CA SER A 57 -26.10 1.44 27.84
C SER A 57 -24.60 1.23 27.86
N ALA A 58 -24.18 -0.03 27.94
CA ALA A 58 -22.79 -0.38 27.74
C ALA A 58 -22.35 0.33 26.47
N SER A 59 -21.35 1.21 26.59
CA SER A 59 -20.73 1.85 25.44
C SER A 59 -20.39 0.73 24.46
N SER A 60 -21.11 0.67 23.33
CA SER A 60 -20.86 -0.37 22.35
C SER A 60 -19.46 -0.11 21.81
N ALA A 61 -18.50 -0.97 22.14
CA ALA A 61 -17.19 -0.97 21.52
C ALA A 61 -17.38 -0.79 20.01
N ALA A 62 -16.66 0.16 19.42
CA ALA A 62 -16.83 0.49 18.01
C ALA A 62 -16.68 -0.77 17.15
N ALA A 63 -17.60 -0.97 16.22
CA ALA A 63 -17.59 -2.15 15.35
C ALA A 63 -16.23 -2.26 14.62
N PRO A 64 -15.66 -3.47 14.50
CA PRO A 64 -14.38 -3.66 13.85
C PRO A 64 -14.45 -3.29 12.37
N THR A 65 -13.37 -2.71 11.85
CA THR A 65 -13.23 -2.43 10.41
C THR A 65 -13.20 -3.73 9.60
N VAL A 66 -13.36 -3.63 8.28
CA VAL A 66 -13.31 -4.82 7.39
C VAL A 66 -11.92 -5.45 7.41
N GLU A 67 -10.84 -4.67 7.53
CA GLU A 67 -9.50 -5.19 7.81
C GLU A 67 -9.43 -5.97 9.14
N GLU A 68 -9.93 -5.38 10.22
CA GLU A 68 -9.90 -5.97 11.57
C GLU A 68 -10.72 -7.27 11.65
N GLN A 69 -11.84 -7.36 10.94
CA GLN A 69 -12.66 -8.58 10.86
C GLN A 69 -11.91 -9.79 10.28
N ARG A 70 -10.87 -9.57 9.47
CA ARG A 70 -10.07 -10.68 8.91
C ARG A 70 -9.10 -11.27 9.93
N LEU A 71 -8.76 -10.52 10.99
CA LEU A 71 -7.72 -10.90 11.94
C LEU A 71 -7.99 -12.24 12.63
N ASP A 72 -9.25 -12.55 12.94
CA ASP A 72 -9.62 -13.78 13.66
C ASP A 72 -9.71 -15.02 12.75
N ARG A 73 -9.44 -14.88 11.45
CA ARG A 73 -9.39 -16.01 10.52
C ARG A 73 -8.16 -16.88 10.80
N ALA A 74 -8.24 -18.16 10.42
CA ALA A 74 -7.17 -19.13 10.68
C ALA A 74 -5.81 -18.74 10.09
N VAL A 75 -5.77 -18.18 8.87
CA VAL A 75 -4.52 -17.83 8.19
C VAL A 75 -3.75 -16.70 8.88
N PRO A 76 -4.36 -15.53 9.20
CA PRO A 76 -3.68 -14.49 9.97
C PRO A 76 -3.17 -14.99 11.33
N GLN A 77 -3.97 -15.79 12.04
CA GLN A 77 -3.56 -16.39 13.32
C GLN A 77 -2.37 -17.35 13.15
N GLU A 78 -2.37 -18.18 12.10
CA GLU A 78 -1.24 -19.05 11.77
C GLU A 78 0.03 -18.22 11.47
N ILE A 79 -0.08 -17.17 10.66
CA ILE A 79 1.05 -16.30 10.30
C ILE A 79 1.63 -15.62 11.54
N LEU A 80 0.80 -15.08 12.42
CA LEU A 80 1.23 -14.45 13.66
C LEU A 80 1.97 -15.44 14.56
N ARG A 81 1.41 -16.63 14.79
CA ARG A 81 2.03 -17.68 15.59
C ARG A 81 3.36 -18.17 14.99
N ARG A 82 3.41 -18.43 13.68
CA ARG A 82 4.61 -18.95 13.00
C ARG A 82 5.70 -17.91 12.77
N SER A 83 5.40 -16.62 12.93
CA SER A 83 6.37 -15.53 12.89
C SER A 83 6.77 -15.02 14.29
N GLY A 84 6.01 -15.41 15.33
CA GLY A 84 6.19 -15.02 16.72
C GLY A 84 5.59 -13.66 17.05
N PHE A 85 4.76 -13.11 16.16
CA PHE A 85 4.13 -11.79 16.31
C PHE A 85 2.77 -11.85 17.01
N ASP A 86 2.29 -13.05 17.36
CA ASP A 86 1.07 -13.30 18.13
C ASP A 86 1.04 -12.60 19.50
N ALA A 87 2.18 -12.45 20.17
CA ALA A 87 2.28 -11.73 21.44
C ALA A 87 2.18 -10.18 21.31
N VAL A 88 2.28 -9.61 20.10
CA VAL A 88 2.37 -8.14 19.93
C VAL A 88 1.12 -7.42 20.42
N ALA A 89 -0.06 -7.82 19.96
CA ALA A 89 -1.32 -7.17 20.35
C ALA A 89 -1.63 -7.38 21.86
N PRO A 90 -1.52 -8.59 22.43
CA PRO A 90 -1.72 -8.79 23.87
C PRO A 90 -0.71 -8.07 24.79
N GLU A 91 0.55 -7.88 24.35
CA GLU A 91 1.51 -7.03 25.08
C GLU A 91 1.13 -5.56 25.01
N PHE A 92 0.63 -5.13 23.87
CA PHE A 92 0.23 -3.75 23.63
C PHE A 92 -1.04 -3.37 24.40
N GLU A 93 -2.06 -4.23 24.42
CA GLU A 93 -3.28 -4.12 25.22
C GLU A 93 -2.94 -3.89 26.70
N ARG A 94 -2.16 -4.80 27.31
CA ARG A 94 -1.71 -4.66 28.70
C ARG A 94 -0.95 -3.36 28.97
N ALA A 95 -0.18 -2.89 28.00
CA ALA A 95 0.52 -1.61 28.14
C ALA A 95 -0.47 -0.44 28.11
N LEU A 96 -1.49 -0.47 27.24
CA LEU A 96 -2.56 0.52 27.18
C LEU A 96 -3.40 0.55 28.46
N ASP A 97 -3.77 -0.61 29.01
CA ASP A 97 -4.53 -0.71 30.27
C ASP A 97 -3.78 -0.13 31.47
N GLY A 98 -2.44 -0.11 31.39
CA GLY A 98 -1.58 0.56 32.36
C GLY A 98 -1.53 2.09 32.23
N ALA A 99 -2.11 2.68 31.18
CA ALA A 99 -2.11 4.12 30.97
C ALA A 99 -3.09 4.82 31.92
N ARG A 100 -2.62 5.88 32.59
CA ARG A 100 -3.41 6.70 33.52
C ARG A 100 -3.73 8.09 32.97
N SER A 101 -3.30 8.37 31.74
CA SER A 101 -3.59 9.63 31.04
C SER A 101 -3.44 9.48 29.53
N TYR A 102 -4.10 10.36 28.77
CA TYR A 102 -3.94 10.43 27.31
C TYR A 102 -2.46 10.60 26.90
N ALA A 103 -1.70 11.44 27.60
CA ALA A 103 -0.28 11.66 27.29
C ALA A 103 0.57 10.38 27.49
N GLN A 104 0.22 9.54 28.48
CA GLN A 104 0.87 8.25 28.66
C GLN A 104 0.46 7.26 27.56
N ALA A 105 -0.82 7.19 27.22
CA ALA A 105 -1.33 6.36 26.12
C ALA A 105 -0.64 6.71 24.80
N GLU A 106 -0.50 8.01 24.50
CA GLU A 106 0.21 8.49 23.32
C GLU A 106 1.66 8.00 23.26
N ARG A 107 2.39 8.08 24.39
CA ARG A 107 3.77 7.58 24.49
C ARG A 107 3.84 6.06 24.30
N ILE A 108 2.85 5.31 24.80
CA ILE A 108 2.76 3.86 24.63
C ILE A 108 2.53 3.53 23.16
N VAL A 109 1.53 4.13 22.52
CA VAL A 109 1.19 3.95 21.10
C VAL A 109 2.39 4.19 20.20
N VAL A 110 3.05 5.34 20.32
CA VAL A 110 4.20 5.69 19.48
C VAL A 110 5.38 4.73 19.70
N ARG A 111 5.67 4.38 20.96
CA ARG A 111 6.79 3.49 21.30
C ARG A 111 6.55 2.07 20.80
N GLN A 112 5.36 1.53 20.99
CA GLN A 112 5.03 0.15 20.61
C GLN A 112 4.86 0.04 19.09
N GLY A 113 4.31 1.05 18.42
CA GLY A 113 4.29 1.11 16.96
C GLY A 113 5.70 1.13 16.37
N ALA A 114 6.59 1.97 16.89
CA ALA A 114 7.99 1.99 16.48
C ALA A 114 8.72 0.66 16.77
N ARG A 115 8.44 0.04 17.93
CA ARG A 115 9.00 -1.29 18.28
C ARG A 115 8.54 -2.36 17.31
N LEU A 116 7.27 -2.33 16.89
CA LEU A 116 6.74 -3.25 15.87
C LEU A 116 7.46 -3.08 14.53
N TRP A 117 7.63 -1.86 14.05
CA TRP A 117 8.38 -1.58 12.81
C TRP A 117 9.82 -2.12 12.90
N THR A 118 10.56 -1.73 13.94
CA THR A 118 11.95 -2.17 14.13
C THR A 118 12.04 -3.70 14.22
N ARG A 119 11.11 -4.35 14.92
CA ARG A 119 11.06 -5.81 15.03
C ARG A 119 10.85 -6.48 13.66
N ALA A 120 9.97 -5.94 12.82
CA ALA A 120 9.72 -6.46 11.48
C ALA A 120 10.94 -6.28 10.56
N VAL A 121 11.59 -5.11 10.62
CA VAL A 121 12.84 -4.83 9.87
C VAL A 121 13.98 -5.75 10.33
N ASP A 122 14.20 -5.86 11.64
CA ASP A 122 15.22 -6.76 12.21
C ASP A 122 14.98 -8.20 11.78
N ARG A 123 13.72 -8.66 11.85
CA ARG A 123 13.34 -9.99 11.38
C ARG A 123 13.75 -10.19 9.91
N ALA A 124 13.29 -9.31 9.02
CA ALA A 124 13.55 -9.38 7.58
C ALA A 124 15.04 -9.33 7.22
N GLN A 125 15.86 -8.73 8.09
CA GLN A 125 17.30 -8.60 7.90
C GLN A 125 18.13 -9.63 8.69
N GLY A 126 17.50 -10.71 9.17
CA GLY A 126 18.22 -11.80 9.83
C GLY A 126 18.60 -11.51 11.29
N ARG A 127 18.18 -10.39 11.89
CA ARG A 127 18.48 -9.98 13.27
C ARG A 127 17.39 -10.34 14.28
N GLY A 128 17.79 -10.54 15.53
CA GLY A 128 16.87 -10.93 16.60
C GLY A 128 16.41 -12.39 16.51
N PRO A 129 15.56 -12.84 17.46
CA PRO A 129 15.12 -14.24 17.55
C PRO A 129 14.43 -14.72 16.27
N ALA A 130 14.61 -16.00 15.92
CA ALA A 130 13.95 -16.60 14.75
C ALA A 130 12.42 -16.51 14.84
N GLY A 131 11.86 -16.56 16.05
CA GLY A 131 10.44 -16.30 16.33
C GLY A 131 9.46 -17.32 15.74
N GLY A 132 9.93 -18.40 15.12
CA GLY A 132 9.11 -19.42 14.47
C GLY A 132 9.75 -19.93 13.17
N ASP A 133 8.97 -20.58 12.31
CA ASP A 133 9.43 -21.28 11.10
C ASP A 133 9.01 -20.60 9.78
N LEU A 134 8.25 -19.49 9.85
CA LEU A 134 7.95 -18.69 8.66
C LEU A 134 9.23 -18.03 8.13
N SER A 135 9.34 -17.84 6.81
CA SER A 135 10.48 -17.13 6.25
C SER A 135 10.61 -15.73 6.85
N ARG A 136 11.84 -15.23 6.94
CA ARG A 136 12.15 -14.00 7.67
C ARG A 136 11.79 -12.73 6.89
N ASP A 137 11.87 -12.80 5.56
CA ASP A 137 11.53 -11.76 4.58
C ASP A 137 10.03 -11.46 4.44
N ASP A 138 9.19 -12.06 5.28
CA ASP A 138 7.73 -11.94 5.19
C ASP A 138 7.21 -10.62 5.75
N ASP A 139 6.36 -9.93 4.99
CA ASP A 139 5.73 -8.66 5.36
C ASP A 139 4.42 -8.83 6.15
N ARG A 140 3.76 -9.99 6.02
CA ARG A 140 2.45 -10.26 6.64
C ARG A 140 2.46 -10.17 8.17
N PRO A 141 3.51 -10.59 8.90
CA PRO A 141 3.57 -10.42 10.36
C PRO A 141 3.43 -8.98 10.81
N LEU A 142 4.04 -8.02 10.09
CA LEU A 142 3.90 -6.59 10.40
C LEU A 142 2.44 -6.14 10.24
N TYR A 143 1.83 -6.47 9.10
CA TYR A 143 0.47 -6.08 8.77
C TYR A 143 -0.55 -6.59 9.80
N TRP A 144 -0.55 -7.90 10.07
CA TRP A 144 -1.52 -8.51 10.99
C TRP A 144 -1.32 -8.07 12.44
N ALA A 145 -0.08 -7.94 12.90
CA ALA A 145 0.20 -7.48 14.26
C ALA A 145 -0.22 -6.03 14.47
N ARG A 146 -0.01 -5.16 13.48
CA ARG A 146 -0.49 -3.78 13.51
C ARG A 146 -2.01 -3.73 13.55
N LEU A 147 -2.72 -4.53 12.75
CA LEU A 147 -4.17 -4.59 12.80
C LEU A 147 -4.69 -5.02 14.18
N GLY A 148 -4.01 -5.97 14.84
CA GLY A 148 -4.29 -6.30 16.23
C GLY A 148 -4.16 -5.09 17.15
N MET A 149 -3.02 -4.38 17.10
CA MET A 149 -2.83 -3.15 17.87
C MET A 149 -3.88 -2.06 17.56
N THR A 150 -4.28 -1.91 16.29
CA THR A 150 -5.33 -0.96 15.88
C THR A 150 -6.66 -1.31 16.52
N ARG A 151 -7.03 -2.61 16.52
CA ARG A 151 -8.24 -3.11 17.18
C ARG A 151 -8.21 -2.82 18.68
N GLU A 152 -7.07 -3.00 19.35
CA GLU A 152 -6.92 -2.67 20.77
C GLU A 152 -7.16 -1.17 21.03
N VAL A 153 -6.54 -0.27 20.26
CA VAL A 153 -6.80 1.18 20.42
C VAL A 153 -8.28 1.52 20.14
N ARG A 154 -8.94 0.81 19.22
CA ARG A 154 -10.34 1.09 18.87
C ARG A 154 -11.31 0.67 19.99
N GLY A 155 -11.08 -0.50 20.60
CA GLY A 155 -11.93 -1.05 21.67
C GLY A 155 -11.61 -0.54 23.08
N TRP A 156 -10.47 0.12 23.28
CA TRP A 156 -9.99 0.51 24.60
C TRP A 156 -10.80 1.64 25.26
N GLU A 157 -11.32 1.42 26.47
CA GLU A 157 -12.10 2.42 27.22
C GLU A 157 -11.41 2.75 28.57
N PRO A 158 -10.54 3.79 28.62
CA PRO A 158 -9.85 4.15 29.85
C PRO A 158 -10.72 4.92 30.85
N GLU A 159 -10.43 4.79 32.15
CA GLU A 159 -11.12 5.52 33.23
C GLU A 159 -11.06 7.06 33.07
N PHE A 160 -9.98 7.59 32.49
CA PHE A 160 -9.85 9.04 32.25
C PHE A 160 -10.66 9.54 31.05
N GLY A 161 -11.35 8.64 30.34
CA GLY A 161 -12.15 8.92 29.16
C GLY A 161 -11.31 9.22 27.92
N LEU A 162 -11.82 8.84 26.75
CA LEU A 162 -11.21 9.12 25.46
C LEU A 162 -12.27 9.66 24.50
N SER A 163 -12.09 10.89 24.01
CA SER A 163 -12.93 11.39 22.91
C SER A 163 -12.58 10.70 21.60
N ASP A 164 -13.52 10.65 20.64
CA ASP A 164 -13.29 10.10 19.30
C ASP A 164 -12.08 10.75 18.63
N ARG A 165 -11.93 12.08 18.74
CA ARG A 165 -10.77 12.80 18.21
C ARG A 165 -9.44 12.36 18.83
N GLN A 166 -9.43 12.08 20.13
CA GLN A 166 -8.24 11.55 20.80
C GLN A 166 -7.95 10.11 20.34
N ARG A 167 -8.98 9.28 20.20
CA ARG A 167 -8.87 7.92 19.66
C ARG A 167 -8.29 7.92 18.25
N ASP A 168 -8.83 8.74 17.36
CA ASP A 168 -8.34 8.91 16.00
C ASP A 168 -6.89 9.43 15.96
N ALA A 169 -6.53 10.33 16.88
CA ALA A 169 -5.17 10.82 17.01
C ALA A 169 -4.19 9.71 17.44
N LEU A 170 -4.60 8.81 18.36
CA LEU A 170 -3.82 7.64 18.74
C LEU A 170 -3.69 6.67 17.56
N LEU A 171 -4.79 6.32 16.89
CA LEU A 171 -4.78 5.46 15.70
C LEU A 171 -3.85 6.01 14.61
N GLY A 172 -3.94 7.30 14.30
CA GLY A 172 -3.06 7.94 13.33
C GLY A 172 -1.58 7.91 13.74
N LYS A 173 -1.26 7.99 15.04
CA LYS A 173 0.12 7.83 15.53
C LYS A 173 0.60 6.38 15.45
N LEU A 174 -0.28 5.41 15.75
CA LEU A 174 0.02 4.00 15.60
C LEU A 174 0.36 3.68 14.14
N GLU A 175 -0.49 4.10 13.21
CA GLU A 175 -0.31 3.91 11.77
C GLU A 175 1.06 4.42 11.30
N ARG A 176 1.41 5.68 11.60
CA ARG A 176 2.70 6.24 11.14
C ARG A 176 3.92 5.58 11.78
N SER A 177 3.87 5.34 13.09
CA SER A 177 5.02 4.79 13.83
C SER A 177 5.30 3.32 13.51
N SER A 178 4.27 2.54 13.15
CA SER A 178 4.40 1.13 12.77
C SER A 178 4.62 0.88 11.27
N ARG A 179 4.69 1.93 10.45
CA ARG A 179 4.89 1.87 8.99
C ARG A 179 6.26 2.36 8.52
N GLY A 180 7.14 2.72 9.46
CA GLY A 180 8.41 3.37 9.17
C GLY A 180 8.29 4.85 8.77
N GLN A 181 7.07 5.42 8.70
CA GLN A 181 6.86 6.80 8.23
C GLN A 181 7.50 7.83 9.18
N ASP A 182 7.48 7.58 10.48
CA ASP A 182 8.13 8.42 11.50
C ASP A 182 9.61 8.04 11.77
N SER A 183 10.09 6.93 11.19
CA SER A 183 11.48 6.43 11.38
C SER A 183 12.44 6.82 10.27
N LEU A 184 11.97 7.41 9.16
CA LEU A 184 12.83 7.90 8.06
C LEU A 184 13.90 8.87 8.57
N ARG A 185 15.14 8.38 8.75
CA ARG A 185 16.27 9.15 9.30
C ARG A 185 17.54 8.90 8.50
N TYR A 186 18.06 9.97 7.91
CA TYR A 186 19.33 9.93 7.21
C TYR A 186 20.50 10.36 8.12
N PRO A 187 21.68 9.72 8.00
CA PRO A 187 22.88 10.12 8.72
C PRO A 187 23.19 11.61 8.53
N ARG A 188 23.38 12.33 9.64
CA ARG A 188 23.87 13.71 9.64
C ARG A 188 25.39 13.69 9.53
N GLY A 189 25.97 14.50 8.65
CA GLY A 189 27.42 14.77 8.64
C GLY A 189 28.33 13.72 7.99
N GLY A 190 27.80 12.65 7.41
CA GLY A 190 28.60 11.74 6.56
C GLY A 190 28.88 12.39 5.21
N LYS A 191 30.04 13.03 5.04
CA LYS A 191 30.50 13.47 3.72
C LYS A 191 30.50 12.24 2.79
N GLY A 192 29.81 12.33 1.65
CA GLY A 192 29.80 11.27 0.63
C GLY A 192 28.80 10.12 0.83
N VAL A 193 27.86 10.19 1.78
CA VAL A 193 26.77 9.19 1.88
C VAL A 193 25.56 9.64 1.10
N LYS A 194 25.23 8.95 0.00
CA LYS A 194 23.98 9.14 -0.75
C LYS A 194 22.78 8.63 0.05
N ARG A 195 21.58 9.13 -0.23
CA ARG A 195 20.35 8.84 0.51
C ARG A 195 19.25 8.45 -0.45
N ILE A 196 18.66 7.29 -0.19
CA ILE A 196 17.63 6.69 -1.03
C ILE A 196 16.38 6.50 -0.20
N LEU A 197 15.24 6.96 -0.73
CA LEU A 197 13.92 6.68 -0.17
C LEU A 197 13.21 5.62 -1.01
N VAL A 198 12.77 4.52 -0.38
CA VAL A 198 11.97 3.49 -1.04
C VAL A 198 10.63 3.35 -0.32
N THR A 199 9.51 3.30 -1.04
CA THR A 199 8.21 3.00 -0.43
C THR A 199 7.68 1.63 -0.85
N GLY A 200 6.90 1.00 0.02
CA GLY A 200 6.14 -0.22 -0.27
C GLY A 200 4.69 -0.12 0.19
N PHE A 201 3.94 -1.21 0.06
CA PHE A 201 2.54 -1.31 0.47
C PHE A 201 2.29 -2.52 1.36
N ASP A 202 1.22 -2.43 2.15
CA ASP A 202 0.64 -3.57 2.84
C ASP A 202 0.14 -4.65 1.87
N PRO A 203 -0.06 -5.91 2.34
CA PRO A 203 -0.89 -6.89 1.66
C PRO A 203 -2.28 -6.38 1.32
N PHE A 204 -2.82 -6.83 0.19
CA PHE A 204 -4.16 -6.47 -0.28
C PHE A 204 -4.80 -7.62 -1.05
N THR A 205 -6.07 -7.46 -1.47
CA THR A 205 -6.91 -8.52 -2.07
C THR A 205 -7.11 -9.75 -1.18
N LEU A 206 -7.12 -9.52 0.15
CA LEU A 206 -7.17 -10.56 1.18
C LEU A 206 -8.52 -11.32 1.25
N ASP A 207 -9.55 -10.81 0.57
CA ASP A 207 -10.81 -11.54 0.37
C ASP A 207 -10.71 -12.62 -0.72
N ARG A 208 -9.79 -12.44 -1.68
CA ARG A 208 -9.51 -13.44 -2.72
C ARG A 208 -8.60 -14.53 -2.18
N ASP A 209 -7.52 -14.13 -1.51
CA ASP A 209 -6.61 -15.04 -0.85
C ASP A 209 -5.94 -14.35 0.34
N VAL A 210 -6.36 -14.72 1.56
CA VAL A 210 -5.85 -14.15 2.81
C VAL A 210 -4.39 -14.52 3.08
N ARG A 211 -3.81 -15.46 2.31
CA ARG A 211 -2.41 -15.86 2.40
C ARG A 211 -1.47 -14.91 1.65
N ILE A 212 -1.98 -13.97 0.86
CA ILE A 212 -1.16 -13.07 0.03
C ILE A 212 -0.19 -12.23 0.87
N SER A 213 1.03 -12.09 0.36
CA SER A 213 2.09 -11.19 0.81
C SER A 213 2.27 -10.09 -0.25
N ASN A 214 2.79 -8.93 0.13
CA ASN A 214 3.13 -7.88 -0.82
C ASN A 214 4.66 -7.79 -1.01
N PRO A 215 5.19 -8.09 -2.21
CA PRO A 215 6.62 -8.01 -2.45
C PRO A 215 7.21 -6.61 -2.23
N SER A 216 6.43 -5.54 -2.39
CA SER A 216 6.93 -4.19 -2.11
C SER A 216 7.03 -3.88 -0.61
N GLY A 217 6.11 -4.38 0.21
CA GLY A 217 6.19 -4.32 1.66
C GLY A 217 7.39 -5.13 2.19
N ALA A 218 7.58 -6.34 1.66
CA ALA A 218 8.72 -7.19 2.00
C ALA A 218 10.06 -6.54 1.62
N THR A 219 10.11 -5.89 0.46
CA THR A 219 11.28 -5.12 0.02
C THR A 219 11.56 -3.94 0.94
N ALA A 220 10.55 -3.19 1.38
CA ALA A 220 10.73 -2.09 2.32
C ALA A 220 11.42 -2.59 3.61
N LEU A 221 10.90 -3.66 4.22
CA LEU A 221 11.48 -4.26 5.42
C LEU A 221 12.93 -4.74 5.22
N ALA A 222 13.19 -5.42 4.11
CA ALA A 222 14.50 -5.97 3.81
C ALA A 222 15.57 -4.89 3.52
N LEU A 223 15.15 -3.70 3.08
CA LEU A 223 16.06 -2.61 2.70
C LEU A 223 16.18 -1.50 3.75
N ASP A 224 15.25 -1.41 4.71
CA ASP A 224 15.23 -0.33 5.69
C ASP A 224 16.54 -0.22 6.47
N GLY A 225 17.18 0.94 6.40
CA GLY A 225 18.45 1.20 7.05
C GLY A 225 19.66 0.46 6.48
N THR A 226 19.52 -0.26 5.36
CA THR A 226 20.66 -0.91 4.70
C THR A 226 21.53 0.10 3.95
N VAL A 227 22.77 -0.29 3.65
CA VAL A 227 23.72 0.52 2.87
C VAL A 227 24.09 -0.24 1.60
N ILE A 228 23.87 0.39 0.46
CA ILE A 228 24.35 -0.06 -0.85
C ILE A 228 25.74 0.53 -1.07
N ARG A 229 26.70 -0.27 -1.53
CA ARG A 229 28.03 0.21 -1.94
C ARG A 229 27.97 0.55 -3.43
N THR A 230 28.23 1.81 -3.77
CA THR A 230 28.31 2.28 -5.16
C THR A 230 29.73 2.74 -5.46
N ALA A 231 30.05 2.97 -6.74
CA ALA A 231 31.34 3.54 -7.14
C ALA A 231 31.59 4.92 -6.50
N ASP A 232 30.54 5.72 -6.33
CA ASP A 232 30.59 7.07 -5.74
C ASP A 232 30.55 7.05 -4.20
N GLY A 233 30.58 5.86 -3.59
CA GLY A 233 30.52 5.68 -2.15
C GLY A 233 29.23 5.03 -1.63
N PRO A 234 29.02 5.02 -0.31
CA PRO A 234 27.87 4.38 0.31
C PRO A 234 26.57 5.14 0.04
N ALA A 235 25.48 4.40 -0.18
CA ALA A 235 24.13 4.92 -0.29
C ALA A 235 23.22 4.29 0.79
N ARG A 236 22.68 5.11 1.69
CA ARG A 236 21.78 4.70 2.77
C ARG A 236 20.35 4.61 2.23
N VAL A 237 19.71 3.46 2.42
CA VAL A 237 18.29 3.26 2.10
C VAL A 237 17.45 3.44 3.36
N GLU A 238 16.41 4.26 3.27
CA GLU A 238 15.36 4.40 4.29
C GLU A 238 14.01 4.11 3.63
N THR A 239 13.10 3.47 4.35
CA THR A 239 11.86 2.98 3.76
C THR A 239 10.61 3.31 4.56
N ALA A 240 9.47 3.30 3.88
CA ALA A 240 8.16 3.40 4.51
C ALA A 240 7.13 2.54 3.78
N VAL A 241 6.16 2.00 4.52
CA VAL A 241 5.03 1.24 3.98
C VAL A 241 3.75 2.08 4.01
N PHE A 242 2.93 1.98 2.97
CA PHE A 242 1.65 2.67 2.86
C PHE A 242 0.46 1.71 2.97
N PRO A 243 -0.66 2.16 3.55
CA PRO A 243 -1.90 1.38 3.59
C PRO A 243 -2.48 1.23 2.19
N VAL A 244 -3.18 0.13 1.96
CA VAL A 244 -3.98 -0.04 0.74
C VAL A 244 -5.43 0.37 1.06
N ARG A 245 -5.62 1.68 1.29
CA ARG A 245 -6.89 2.33 1.64
C ARG A 245 -7.02 3.70 0.99
N TRP A 246 -8.15 3.98 0.34
CA TRP A 246 -8.37 5.24 -0.38
C TRP A 246 -8.46 6.46 0.54
N GLN A 247 -9.00 6.28 1.74
CA GLN A 247 -9.23 7.38 2.69
C GLN A 247 -7.90 7.96 3.18
N ASP A 248 -6.93 7.12 3.56
CA ASP A 248 -5.60 7.58 3.99
C ASP A 248 -4.91 8.45 2.93
N PHE A 249 -5.10 8.10 1.66
CA PHE A 249 -4.58 8.87 0.53
C PHE A 249 -5.30 10.20 0.36
N ALA A 250 -6.63 10.21 0.48
CA ALA A 250 -7.42 11.44 0.47
C ALA A 250 -7.06 12.37 1.64
N ASP A 251 -6.72 11.81 2.80
CA ASP A 251 -6.30 12.55 3.99
C ASP A 251 -4.85 13.07 3.89
N GLY A 252 -4.14 12.77 2.81
CA GLY A 252 -2.81 13.29 2.51
C GLY A 252 -1.66 12.52 3.15
N THR A 253 -1.80 11.21 3.37
CA THR A 253 -0.75 10.37 3.98
C THR A 253 0.58 10.41 3.19
N VAL A 254 0.50 10.45 1.85
CA VAL A 254 1.68 10.49 0.96
C VAL A 254 2.45 11.78 1.17
N GLU A 255 1.78 12.92 1.07
CA GLU A 255 2.41 14.23 1.19
C GLU A 255 2.93 14.47 2.60
N ARG A 256 2.20 14.05 3.63
CA ARG A 256 2.62 14.16 5.03
C ARG A 256 3.92 13.40 5.30
N THR A 257 4.05 12.21 4.73
CA THR A 257 5.23 11.34 4.90
C THR A 257 6.41 11.85 4.08
N LEU A 258 6.20 12.16 2.81
CA LEU A 258 7.30 12.38 1.86
C LEU A 258 7.80 13.83 1.80
N ARG A 259 6.95 14.84 2.06
CA ARG A 259 7.28 16.26 1.82
C ARG A 259 8.56 16.71 2.51
N ARG A 260 8.81 16.27 3.75
CA ARG A 260 10.02 16.63 4.51
C ARG A 260 11.26 15.84 4.10
N GLN A 261 11.08 14.74 3.36
CA GLN A 261 12.13 13.79 3.02
C GLN A 261 12.66 14.01 1.61
N LEU A 262 11.80 14.33 0.64
CA LEU A 262 12.21 14.53 -0.76
C LEU A 262 13.37 15.54 -0.92
N PRO A 263 13.39 16.71 -0.25
CA PRO A 263 14.52 17.64 -0.35
C PRO A 263 15.84 17.15 0.27
N ARG A 264 15.84 15.98 0.91
CA ARG A 264 16.98 15.45 1.67
C ARG A 264 17.59 14.20 1.06
N VAL A 265 16.99 13.67 0.00
CA VAL A 265 17.42 12.43 -0.66
C VAL A 265 18.00 12.70 -2.04
N ASP A 266 18.80 11.76 -2.52
CA ASP A 266 19.43 11.80 -3.84
C ASP A 266 18.67 10.93 -4.86
N LEU A 267 17.75 10.09 -4.37
CA LEU A 267 16.87 9.23 -5.15
C LEU A 267 15.63 8.91 -4.32
N PHE A 268 14.46 8.87 -4.96
CA PHE A 268 13.33 8.13 -4.39
C PHE A 268 12.72 7.17 -5.40
N THR A 269 12.16 6.07 -4.91
CA THR A 269 11.31 5.21 -5.73
C THR A 269 10.12 4.74 -4.92
N THR A 270 8.95 4.81 -5.52
CA THR A 270 7.78 4.11 -5.00
C THR A 270 7.74 2.72 -5.60
N VAL A 271 7.45 1.69 -4.81
CA VAL A 271 7.45 0.30 -5.27
C VAL A 271 6.09 -0.34 -4.98
N SER A 272 5.52 -0.98 -5.98
CA SER A 272 4.24 -1.67 -5.89
C SER A 272 4.31 -3.07 -6.49
N GLN A 273 3.37 -3.93 -6.10
CA GLN A 273 3.15 -5.19 -6.81
C GLN A 273 2.45 -4.91 -8.15
N GLY A 274 2.99 -5.45 -9.24
CA GLY A 274 2.48 -5.30 -10.59
C GLY A 274 1.84 -6.57 -11.13
N ARG A 275 2.45 -7.15 -12.18
CA ARG A 275 1.91 -8.29 -12.95
C ARG A 275 2.84 -9.51 -12.88
N VAL A 276 2.45 -10.62 -13.50
CA VAL A 276 3.25 -11.86 -13.45
C VAL A 276 4.60 -11.69 -14.18
N GLY A 277 5.67 -12.14 -13.53
CA GLY A 277 6.93 -12.49 -14.17
C GLY A 277 7.78 -11.34 -14.72
N ARG A 278 7.51 -10.07 -14.39
CA ARG A 278 8.31 -8.93 -14.86
C ARG A 278 8.28 -7.74 -13.92
N PHE A 279 9.33 -6.92 -14.01
CA PHE A 279 9.34 -5.57 -13.47
C PHE A 279 8.95 -4.57 -14.55
N ASP A 280 8.23 -3.51 -14.14
CA ASP A 280 7.87 -2.39 -14.99
C ASP A 280 8.41 -1.09 -14.36
N ILE A 281 9.23 -0.34 -15.11
CA ILE A 281 9.61 1.03 -14.77
C ILE A 281 8.57 1.94 -15.42
N GLU A 282 7.69 2.51 -14.61
CA GLU A 282 6.54 3.26 -15.12
C GLU A 282 6.96 4.63 -15.62
N ARG A 283 6.75 4.89 -16.92
CA ARG A 283 7.09 6.19 -17.50
C ARG A 283 6.17 7.29 -17.00
N THR A 284 4.87 7.02 -16.94
CA THR A 284 3.84 8.04 -16.72
C THR A 284 2.74 7.56 -15.78
N ASN A 285 2.38 8.40 -14.81
CA ASN A 285 1.28 8.16 -13.85
C ASN A 285 0.10 9.08 -14.17
N GLY A 286 -1.13 8.57 -14.01
CA GLY A 286 -2.35 9.29 -14.37
C GLY A 286 -3.16 9.79 -13.17
N ALA A 287 -3.79 10.95 -13.30
CA ALA A 287 -4.62 11.59 -12.26
C ALA A 287 -6.01 10.93 -12.04
N TRP A 288 -6.12 9.60 -12.05
CA TRP A 288 -7.41 8.88 -12.04
C TRP A 288 -7.44 7.68 -11.08
N ARG A 289 -8.63 7.44 -10.49
CA ARG A 289 -9.00 6.24 -9.73
C ARG A 289 -10.00 5.39 -10.52
N GLY A 290 -9.72 4.11 -10.68
CA GLY A 290 -10.51 3.17 -11.49
C GLY A 290 -11.76 2.59 -10.83
N GLY A 291 -11.86 2.62 -9.51
CA GLY A 291 -13.00 2.05 -8.77
C GLY A 291 -12.74 0.71 -8.08
N PHE A 292 -11.56 0.11 -8.25
CA PHE A 292 -11.22 -1.14 -7.55
C PHE A 292 -11.26 -0.97 -6.03
N ALA A 293 -11.77 -1.99 -5.33
CA ALA A 293 -11.95 -1.96 -3.89
C ALA A 293 -10.61 -1.96 -3.14
N ASP A 294 -10.51 -1.19 -2.07
CA ASP A 294 -9.37 -1.20 -1.15
C ASP A 294 -9.51 -2.27 -0.06
N ASN A 295 -8.61 -2.28 0.92
CA ASN A 295 -8.64 -3.27 2.00
C ASN A 295 -9.89 -3.17 2.89
N ASP A 296 -10.57 -2.01 2.91
CA ASP A 296 -11.86 -1.82 3.58
C ASP A 296 -13.05 -2.10 2.65
N THR A 297 -12.81 -2.72 1.49
CA THR A 297 -13.79 -3.03 0.44
C THR A 297 -14.44 -1.78 -0.19
N ILE A 298 -13.80 -0.62 -0.07
CA ILE A 298 -14.30 0.64 -0.60
C ILE A 298 -13.74 0.85 -2.02
N GLY A 299 -14.62 1.01 -3.00
CA GLY A 299 -14.27 1.47 -4.35
C GLY A 299 -14.33 2.99 -4.48
N ARG A 300 -13.40 3.58 -5.22
CA ARG A 300 -13.40 5.02 -5.56
C ARG A 300 -13.10 5.22 -7.04
N THR A 301 -13.97 5.93 -7.74
CA THR A 301 -13.78 6.36 -9.13
C THR A 301 -13.76 7.88 -9.20
N GLY A 302 -12.85 8.44 -10.02
CA GLY A 302 -12.75 9.88 -10.19
C GLY A 302 -11.30 10.38 -10.23
N THR A 303 -11.15 11.69 -10.42
CA THR A 303 -9.83 12.33 -10.39
C THR A 303 -9.19 12.17 -9.01
N ILE A 304 -7.88 11.90 -8.97
CA ILE A 304 -7.12 11.81 -7.72
C ILE A 304 -7.23 13.16 -6.98
N PRO A 305 -7.74 13.22 -5.73
CA PRO A 305 -7.90 14.49 -5.02
C PRO A 305 -6.54 15.00 -4.50
N VAL A 306 -6.15 16.21 -4.86
CA VAL A 306 -4.91 16.85 -4.37
C VAL A 306 -5.22 18.19 -3.69
N ALA A 307 -4.29 18.69 -2.88
CA ALA A 307 -4.50 19.92 -2.09
C ALA A 307 -4.71 21.20 -2.94
N ASP A 308 -4.12 21.25 -4.14
CA ASP A 308 -4.31 22.33 -5.11
C ASP A 308 -4.84 21.75 -6.43
N PRO A 309 -6.16 21.59 -6.58
CA PRO A 309 -6.77 21.02 -7.79
C PRO A 309 -6.65 21.92 -9.01
N ALA A 310 -6.54 23.25 -8.82
CA ALA A 310 -6.54 24.21 -9.92
C ALA A 310 -5.30 24.06 -10.82
N THR A 311 -4.19 23.62 -10.24
CA THR A 311 -2.91 23.41 -10.95
C THR A 311 -2.59 21.92 -11.17
N GLN A 312 -3.56 21.03 -10.97
CA GLN A 312 -3.34 19.59 -11.03
C GLN A 312 -3.13 19.12 -12.48
N PRO A 313 -1.95 18.54 -12.84
CA PRO A 313 -1.75 17.99 -14.17
C PRO A 313 -2.45 16.64 -14.32
N GLN A 314 -2.87 16.28 -15.54
CA GLN A 314 -3.44 14.95 -15.80
C GLN A 314 -2.41 13.83 -15.67
N TRP A 315 -1.14 14.15 -15.93
CA TRP A 315 -0.05 13.20 -16.02
C TRP A 315 1.17 13.69 -15.26
N THR A 316 1.91 12.78 -14.63
CA THR A 316 3.26 13.04 -14.12
C THR A 316 4.22 12.00 -14.68
N THR A 317 5.49 12.38 -14.83
CA THR A 317 6.49 11.56 -15.53
C THR A 317 7.68 11.25 -14.63
N THR A 318 8.18 10.02 -14.73
CA THR A 318 9.38 9.58 -14.01
C THR A 318 10.62 10.36 -14.45
N THR A 319 11.55 10.54 -13.51
CA THR A 319 12.93 11.00 -13.75
C THR A 319 13.94 9.94 -13.32
N LEU A 320 13.51 8.69 -13.11
CA LEU A 320 14.44 7.56 -12.94
C LEU A 320 15.26 7.39 -14.22
N PRO A 321 16.52 6.93 -14.13
CA PRO A 321 17.33 6.56 -15.29
C PRO A 321 16.85 5.22 -15.88
N TYR A 322 15.62 5.21 -16.39
CA TYR A 322 14.91 3.99 -16.84
C TYR A 322 15.66 3.23 -17.93
N ALA A 323 16.35 3.92 -18.84
CA ALA A 323 17.12 3.29 -19.90
C ALA A 323 18.29 2.47 -19.33
N ASP A 324 19.02 3.03 -18.37
CA ASP A 324 20.10 2.31 -17.67
C ASP A 324 19.56 1.14 -16.85
N ILE A 325 18.42 1.32 -16.16
CA ILE A 325 17.78 0.28 -15.36
C ILE A 325 17.36 -0.91 -16.24
N VAL A 326 16.77 -0.64 -17.40
CA VAL A 326 16.32 -1.67 -18.36
C VAL A 326 17.49 -2.36 -19.04
N ALA A 327 18.57 -1.62 -19.35
CA ALA A 327 19.78 -2.20 -19.94
C ALA A 327 20.61 -3.03 -18.95
N ALA A 328 20.45 -2.80 -17.64
CA ALA A 328 21.23 -3.48 -16.62
C ALA A 328 20.72 -4.90 -16.34
N ASN A 329 21.65 -5.83 -16.11
CA ASN A 329 21.33 -7.15 -15.56
C ASN A 329 21.03 -7.03 -14.05
N THR A 330 19.76 -6.88 -13.70
CA THR A 330 19.32 -6.63 -12.32
C THR A 330 18.85 -7.89 -11.58
N GLY A 331 18.60 -9.00 -12.27
CA GLY A 331 18.15 -10.23 -11.64
C GLY A 331 17.39 -11.17 -12.58
N ARG A 332 16.65 -12.11 -11.98
CA ARG A 332 15.96 -13.20 -12.70
C ARG A 332 14.85 -12.70 -13.63
N PHE A 333 14.11 -11.67 -13.22
CA PHE A 333 12.94 -11.21 -13.96
C PHE A 333 13.34 -10.15 -15.00
N PRO A 334 12.74 -10.15 -16.20
CA PRO A 334 12.94 -9.06 -17.15
C PRO A 334 12.41 -7.73 -16.57
N VAL A 335 13.12 -6.64 -16.88
CA VAL A 335 12.72 -5.28 -16.54
C VAL A 335 12.31 -4.57 -17.82
N TYR A 336 11.12 -3.99 -17.83
CA TYR A 336 10.58 -3.28 -18.98
C TYR A 336 10.45 -1.79 -18.71
N ASP A 337 10.68 -1.03 -19.77
CA ASP A 337 10.24 0.33 -19.87
C ASP A 337 8.75 0.37 -20.19
N ASN A 338 7.89 0.71 -19.22
CA ASN A 338 6.45 0.70 -19.42
C ASN A 338 5.93 2.11 -19.74
N THR A 339 5.59 2.31 -21.02
CA THR A 339 5.09 3.58 -21.56
C THR A 339 3.59 3.60 -21.77
N SER A 340 2.92 2.45 -21.70
CA SER A 340 1.50 2.35 -22.04
C SER A 340 0.62 3.08 -21.03
N VAL A 341 -0.31 3.92 -21.48
CA VAL A 341 -1.32 4.59 -20.64
C VAL A 341 -2.72 4.40 -21.21
N THR A 342 -3.75 4.70 -20.42
CA THR A 342 -5.14 4.83 -20.93
C THR A 342 -5.61 6.27 -20.73
N GLU A 343 -6.05 6.90 -21.81
CA GLU A 343 -6.45 8.31 -21.82
C GLU A 343 -7.81 8.52 -22.48
N ILE A 344 -8.41 9.69 -22.25
CA ILE A 344 -9.37 10.27 -23.18
C ILE A 344 -8.62 11.36 -23.96
N PRO A 345 -8.48 11.25 -25.30
CA PRO A 345 -7.77 12.26 -26.09
C PRO A 345 -8.43 13.64 -26.01
N ALA A 346 -7.68 14.71 -26.28
CA ALA A 346 -8.22 16.06 -26.33
C ALA A 346 -9.41 16.14 -27.30
N GLY A 347 -10.56 16.68 -26.84
CA GLY A 347 -11.80 16.76 -27.60
C GLY A 347 -12.57 15.43 -27.75
N GLY A 348 -12.04 14.33 -27.23
CA GLY A 348 -12.70 13.03 -27.22
C GLY A 348 -13.57 12.78 -25.99
N THR A 349 -14.34 11.70 -26.04
CA THR A 349 -15.20 11.25 -24.93
C THR A 349 -14.95 9.78 -24.54
N ALA A 350 -14.28 9.01 -25.40
CA ALA A 350 -13.99 7.60 -25.18
C ALA A 350 -12.55 7.39 -24.70
N ALA A 351 -12.38 6.44 -23.77
CA ALA A 351 -11.06 6.03 -23.30
C ALA A 351 -10.37 5.12 -24.32
N VAL A 352 -9.07 5.30 -24.50
CA VAL A 352 -8.23 4.56 -25.45
C VAL A 352 -6.87 4.26 -24.84
N VAL A 353 -6.30 3.11 -25.19
CA VAL A 353 -4.93 2.76 -24.81
C VAL A 353 -3.95 3.47 -25.75
N ARG A 354 -2.86 4.01 -25.18
CA ARG A 354 -1.73 4.59 -25.90
C ARG A 354 -0.47 3.87 -25.50
N PRO A 355 0.17 3.11 -26.41
CA PRO A 355 1.37 2.36 -26.08
C PRO A 355 2.56 3.27 -25.74
N ASP A 356 2.63 4.47 -26.31
CA ASP A 356 3.80 5.35 -26.25
C ASP A 356 3.62 6.58 -25.34
N GLY A 357 2.74 6.47 -24.33
CA GLY A 357 2.43 7.56 -23.41
C GLY A 357 1.27 8.45 -23.84
N PRO A 358 0.90 9.46 -23.02
CA PRO A 358 -0.27 10.28 -23.25
C PRO A 358 -0.07 11.28 -24.40
N THR A 359 -1.16 11.58 -25.11
CA THR A 359 -1.19 12.66 -26.10
C THR A 359 -1.39 14.03 -25.45
N PRO A 360 -0.90 15.13 -26.06
CA PRO A 360 -1.06 16.47 -25.51
C PRO A 360 -2.53 16.85 -25.25
N GLY A 361 -2.81 17.38 -24.06
CA GLY A 361 -4.16 17.80 -23.66
C GLY A 361 -5.11 16.65 -23.31
N SER A 362 -4.65 15.41 -23.27
CA SER A 362 -5.49 14.26 -22.89
C SER A 362 -5.82 14.24 -21.40
N THR A 363 -6.92 13.56 -21.07
CA THR A 363 -7.39 13.31 -19.70
C THR A 363 -7.02 11.90 -19.26
N ALA A 364 -6.55 11.75 -18.03
CA ALA A 364 -6.12 10.45 -17.51
C ALA A 364 -7.29 9.50 -17.22
N ARG A 365 -7.07 8.23 -17.57
CA ARG A 365 -7.92 7.10 -17.17
C ARG A 365 -7.12 5.94 -16.58
N ALA A 366 -5.86 5.77 -16.93
CA ALA A 366 -4.90 4.92 -16.23
C ALA A 366 -3.47 5.35 -16.59
N GLY A 367 -2.57 5.39 -15.61
CA GLY A 367 -1.12 5.46 -15.86
C GLY A 367 -0.56 4.10 -16.28
N GLY A 368 0.77 4.01 -16.44
CA GLY A 368 1.43 2.74 -16.74
C GLY A 368 1.19 1.67 -15.68
N GLY A 369 1.12 2.11 -14.42
CA GLY A 369 0.77 1.31 -13.27
C GLY A 369 -0.71 0.98 -13.10
N GLY A 370 -1.58 1.36 -14.04
CA GLY A 370 -3.03 1.25 -13.93
C GLY A 370 -3.69 2.48 -13.31
N ASP A 371 -4.80 2.27 -12.60
CA ASP A 371 -5.65 3.30 -12.00
C ASP A 371 -6.01 2.98 -10.54
N TYR A 372 -5.21 2.12 -9.89
CA TYR A 372 -5.34 1.77 -8.49
C TYR A 372 -4.38 2.59 -7.59
N LEU A 373 -4.28 2.23 -6.30
CA LEU A 373 -3.43 2.91 -5.32
C LEU A 373 -1.93 2.91 -5.67
N SER A 374 -1.45 1.95 -6.46
CA SER A 374 -0.09 1.95 -7.00
C SER A 374 0.16 3.14 -7.93
N ASN A 375 -0.75 3.40 -8.86
CA ASN A 375 -0.72 4.60 -9.70
C ASN A 375 -0.90 5.87 -8.84
N GLU A 376 -1.76 5.86 -7.82
CA GLU A 376 -1.99 7.05 -7.01
C GLU A 376 -0.77 7.44 -6.17
N ILE A 377 -0.05 6.51 -5.53
CA ILE A 377 1.18 6.86 -4.79
C ILE A 377 2.25 7.39 -5.75
N ALA A 378 2.37 6.78 -6.93
CA ALA A 378 3.32 7.20 -7.94
C ALA A 378 3.01 8.62 -8.42
N TYR A 379 1.76 8.86 -8.79
CA TYR A 379 1.27 10.17 -9.21
C TYR A 379 1.51 11.24 -8.13
N ARG A 380 1.10 10.99 -6.88
CA ARG A 380 1.24 11.95 -5.76
C ARG A 380 2.69 12.21 -5.39
N ALA A 381 3.53 11.19 -5.33
CA ALA A 381 4.95 11.35 -4.99
C ALA A 381 5.69 12.15 -6.07
N THR A 382 5.44 11.85 -7.35
CA THR A 382 6.01 12.59 -8.48
C THR A 382 5.47 14.02 -8.54
N LEU A 383 4.17 14.24 -8.37
CA LEU A 383 3.58 15.57 -8.30
C LEU A 383 4.17 16.40 -7.14
N LEU A 384 4.37 15.77 -5.99
CA LEU A 384 4.98 16.43 -4.83
C LEU A 384 6.43 16.82 -5.11
N ARG A 385 7.25 15.96 -5.73
CA ARG A 385 8.61 16.29 -6.20
C ARG A 385 8.57 17.54 -7.08
N ASP A 386 7.68 17.55 -8.07
CA ASP A 386 7.60 18.63 -9.05
C ASP A 386 7.15 19.95 -8.40
N ARG A 387 6.16 19.90 -7.50
CA ARG A 387 5.69 21.06 -6.73
C ARG A 387 6.74 21.61 -5.74
N LEU A 388 7.71 20.80 -5.34
CA LEU A 388 8.85 21.24 -4.54
C LEU A 388 10.00 21.79 -5.39
N GLY A 389 9.85 21.85 -6.71
CA GLY A 389 10.90 22.31 -7.63
C GLY A 389 12.06 21.34 -7.77
N LEU A 390 11.85 20.05 -7.45
CA LEU A 390 12.91 19.03 -7.44
C LEU A 390 12.94 18.19 -8.73
N GLY A 391 12.09 18.50 -9.72
CA GLY A 391 11.94 17.69 -10.94
C GLY A 391 13.23 17.51 -11.75
N SER A 392 14.11 18.51 -11.75
CA SER A 392 15.38 18.46 -12.48
C SER A 392 16.55 17.86 -11.69
N SER A 393 16.45 17.81 -10.35
CA SER A 393 17.58 17.47 -9.48
C SER A 393 17.37 16.19 -8.67
N LEU A 394 16.12 15.72 -8.54
CA LEU A 394 15.79 14.50 -7.80
C LEU A 394 15.24 13.43 -8.75
N PRO A 395 16.07 12.45 -9.15
CA PRO A 395 15.62 11.25 -9.82
C PRO A 395 14.56 10.52 -8.99
N GLY A 396 13.44 10.22 -9.63
CA GLY A 396 12.29 9.67 -8.94
C GLY A 396 11.23 9.06 -9.84
N GLY A 397 10.58 8.00 -9.35
CA GLY A 397 9.61 7.27 -10.16
C GLY A 397 8.93 6.13 -9.45
N HIS A 398 8.35 5.25 -10.27
CA HIS A 398 7.58 4.11 -9.81
C HIS A 398 8.08 2.82 -10.46
N VAL A 399 8.24 1.79 -9.62
CA VAL A 399 8.64 0.46 -10.04
C VAL A 399 7.55 -0.52 -9.62
N HIS A 400 6.97 -1.20 -10.61
CA HIS A 400 6.15 -2.38 -10.35
C HIS A 400 7.02 -3.62 -10.33
N THR A 401 6.79 -4.45 -9.33
CA THR A 401 7.44 -5.76 -9.15
C THR A 401 6.58 -6.88 -9.75
N PRO A 402 7.14 -8.07 -10.00
CA PRO A 402 6.35 -9.25 -10.28
C PRO A 402 5.37 -9.57 -9.13
N VAL A 403 4.21 -10.14 -9.41
CA VAL A 403 3.35 -10.71 -8.36
C VAL A 403 4.02 -11.92 -7.71
N LEU A 404 3.80 -12.12 -6.41
CA LEU A 404 4.18 -13.36 -5.74
C LEU A 404 3.24 -14.49 -6.15
N GLN A 405 3.82 -15.66 -6.42
CA GLN A 405 3.07 -16.88 -6.74
C GLN A 405 3.48 -17.99 -5.79
N PHE A 406 2.48 -18.70 -5.29
CA PHE A 406 2.66 -20.00 -4.67
C PHE A 406 3.04 -21.03 -5.74
N GLY A 407 3.73 -22.09 -5.32
CA GLY A 407 4.05 -23.18 -6.22
C GLY A 407 2.81 -23.90 -6.72
N ALA A 408 2.95 -24.65 -7.83
CA ALA A 408 1.82 -25.28 -8.52
C ALA A 408 0.90 -26.13 -7.61
N GLY A 409 1.46 -26.78 -6.58
CA GLY A 409 0.71 -27.57 -5.59
C GLY A 409 0.00 -26.78 -4.49
N ASN A 410 0.14 -25.45 -4.45
CA ASN A 410 -0.35 -24.59 -3.37
C ASN A 410 -1.20 -23.40 -3.88
N THR A 411 -1.74 -23.52 -5.09
CA THR A 411 -2.50 -22.45 -5.77
C THR A 411 -3.93 -22.27 -5.25
N ASN A 412 -4.52 -23.27 -4.61
CA ASN A 412 -5.89 -23.19 -4.08
C ASN A 412 -5.91 -22.52 -2.68
N PRO A 413 -6.52 -21.33 -2.52
CA PRO A 413 -6.57 -20.63 -1.23
C PRO A 413 -7.33 -21.37 -0.14
N ALA A 414 -8.28 -22.24 -0.48
CA ALA A 414 -9.10 -22.95 0.49
C ALA A 414 -8.37 -24.12 1.16
N THR A 415 -7.39 -24.72 0.47
CA THR A 415 -6.71 -25.96 0.93
C THR A 415 -5.19 -25.82 1.04
N GLY A 416 -4.63 -24.72 0.54
CA GLY A 416 -3.20 -24.52 0.48
C GLY A 416 -2.59 -24.01 1.80
N THR A 417 -1.28 -24.18 1.94
CA THR A 417 -0.49 -23.68 3.08
C THR A 417 -0.18 -22.19 2.92
N VAL A 418 0.09 -21.51 4.03
CA VAL A 418 0.42 -20.07 4.05
C VAL A 418 1.77 -19.73 3.43
N THR A 419 2.60 -20.72 3.10
CA THR A 419 3.92 -20.54 2.49
C THR A 419 4.35 -21.83 1.79
N ASP A 420 5.23 -21.71 0.80
CA ASP A 420 5.97 -22.80 0.18
C ASP A 420 7.33 -22.31 -0.35
N ALA A 421 8.17 -23.23 -0.83
CA ALA A 421 9.52 -22.89 -1.27
C ALA A 421 9.55 -21.98 -2.51
N GLU A 422 8.59 -22.07 -3.42
CA GLU A 422 8.54 -21.22 -4.61
C GLU A 422 8.12 -19.80 -4.26
N PHE A 423 7.13 -19.66 -3.38
CA PHE A 423 6.70 -18.38 -2.83
C PHE A 423 7.85 -17.63 -2.15
N VAL A 424 8.63 -18.33 -1.33
CA VAL A 424 9.81 -17.75 -0.64
C VAL A 424 10.91 -17.37 -1.64
N ARG A 425 11.25 -18.27 -2.58
CA ARG A 425 12.25 -17.95 -3.62
C ARG A 425 11.85 -16.73 -4.45
N ASN A 426 10.59 -16.68 -4.90
CA ASN A 426 10.04 -15.55 -5.65
C ASN A 426 10.20 -14.24 -4.86
N ARG A 427 9.89 -14.25 -3.56
CA ARG A 427 10.03 -13.06 -2.72
C ARG A 427 11.48 -12.60 -2.58
N LEU A 428 12.39 -13.53 -2.28
CA LEU A 428 13.82 -13.22 -2.13
C LEU A 428 14.43 -12.70 -3.44
N ASP A 429 14.08 -13.30 -4.58
CA ASP A 429 14.53 -12.84 -5.91
C ASP A 429 14.05 -11.42 -6.20
N ILE A 430 12.77 -11.13 -5.91
CA ILE A 430 12.19 -9.80 -6.12
C ILE A 430 12.88 -8.77 -5.23
N ILE A 431 13.09 -9.05 -3.94
CA ILE A 431 13.80 -8.16 -3.01
C ILE A 431 15.21 -7.85 -3.52
N ALA A 432 15.95 -8.90 -3.90
CA ALA A 432 17.31 -8.75 -4.43
C ALA A 432 17.32 -7.91 -5.71
N GLN A 433 16.36 -8.12 -6.60
CA GLN A 433 16.26 -7.40 -7.86
C GLN A 433 15.81 -5.94 -7.67
N VAL A 434 14.93 -5.62 -6.72
CA VAL A 434 14.63 -4.21 -6.38
C VAL A 434 15.88 -3.51 -5.84
N ARG A 435 16.67 -4.17 -4.98
CA ARG A 435 17.96 -3.63 -4.53
C ARG A 435 18.87 -3.33 -5.71
N ALA A 436 18.96 -4.24 -6.68
CA ALA A 436 19.77 -4.05 -7.88
C ALA A 436 19.28 -2.88 -8.75
N ILE A 437 17.97 -2.78 -9.00
CA ILE A 437 17.34 -1.65 -9.71
C ILE A 437 17.68 -0.32 -9.03
N VAL A 438 17.51 -0.25 -7.71
CA VAL A 438 17.82 0.95 -6.92
C VAL A 438 19.33 1.26 -6.96
N THR A 439 20.19 0.24 -6.95
CA THR A 439 21.65 0.39 -7.08
C THR A 439 22.03 0.99 -8.42
N VAL A 440 21.42 0.53 -9.52
CA VAL A 440 21.63 1.09 -10.85
C VAL A 440 21.16 2.54 -10.88
N ALA A 441 19.95 2.81 -10.37
CA ALA A 441 19.37 4.14 -10.35
C ALA A 441 20.27 5.15 -9.64
N ILE A 442 20.69 4.86 -8.40
CA ILE A 442 21.52 5.79 -7.62
C ILE A 442 22.92 6.00 -8.20
N SER A 443 23.44 5.01 -8.95
CA SER A 443 24.76 5.09 -9.59
C SER A 443 24.73 5.90 -10.89
N ARG A 444 23.54 6.12 -11.47
CA ARG A 444 23.35 6.89 -12.70
C ARG A 444 22.77 8.29 -12.45
N SER A 445 22.16 8.50 -11.29
CA SER A 445 21.73 9.81 -10.79
C SER A 445 22.86 10.84 -10.57
N THR A 446 24.12 10.46 -10.75
CA THR A 446 25.32 11.28 -10.52
C THR A 446 26.13 11.59 -11.78
N GLY A 447 25.59 11.27 -12.95
CA GLY A 447 26.16 11.61 -14.26
C GLY A 447 25.77 12.99 -14.77
#